data_AF-A0A3D3BVA1-F1
#
_entry.id   AF-A0A3D3BVA1-F1
#
_cell.length_a   1.000
_cell.length_b   1.000
_cell.length_c   1.000
_cell.angle_alpha   90.00
_cell.angle_beta   90.00
_cell.angle_gamma   90.00
#
_symmetry.space_group_name_H-M   'P 1'
#
loop_
_entity.id
_entity.type
_entity.pdbx_description
1 polymer ?
#
loop_
_entity_poly.entity_id
_entity_poly.type
_entity_poly.pdbx_seq_one_letter_code
_entity_poly.pdbx_strand_id
1 'polypeptide(L)'
;ELGGKHRAFVDSSHGPGGVAAVNFAANILRAHAMGYGGSDEDYGMIVCFRHASAPYGFNSAMWKKYGEVFVGRTQVSNSDGSPVTVNPLEIEGTYGNRSNTIENIVKRGVHFAICNLSTLGMAGMIARSTDGSSDDVYQELVDNAVPNSHFVAAGVLAATRAQEYGYSFMYATEEW
;
A
#
# COMPACT_ATOMS: atom_id res chain seq x y z
N GLU A 1 0.53 18.20 -3.76
CA GLU A 1 0.34 18.19 -2.29
C GLU A 1 -1.13 17.92 -2.00
N LEU A 2 -1.42 17.13 -0.96
CA LEU A 2 -2.79 17.04 -0.45
C LEU A 2 -3.04 18.21 0.52
N GLY A 3 -4.22 18.80 0.42
CA GLY A 3 -4.71 19.77 1.41
C GLY A 3 -4.97 19.12 2.76
N GLY A 4 -5.53 19.88 3.70
CA GLY A 4 -5.89 19.39 5.04
C GLY A 4 -5.20 20.17 6.16
N LYS A 5 -5.87 20.25 7.32
CA LYS A 5 -5.35 20.87 8.54
C LYS A 5 -4.27 20.01 9.19
N HIS A 6 -4.37 18.69 9.02
CA HIS A 6 -3.43 17.70 9.51
C HIS A 6 -2.85 16.93 8.32
N ARG A 7 -1.62 16.46 8.46
CA ARG A 7 -0.91 15.74 7.40
C ARG A 7 -0.19 14.55 8.00
N ALA A 8 -0.40 13.37 7.43
CA ALA A 8 0.21 12.13 7.91
C ALA A 8 0.66 11.26 6.75
N PHE A 9 1.88 10.74 6.86
CA PHE A 9 2.49 9.79 5.94
C PHE A 9 2.73 8.49 6.69
N VAL A 10 1.92 7.48 6.39
CA VAL A 10 1.99 6.15 6.97
C VAL A 10 2.80 5.25 6.04
N ASP A 11 4.06 5.01 6.39
CA ASP A 11 5.01 4.23 5.63
C ASP A 11 4.96 2.74 5.99
N SER A 12 5.08 1.86 5.00
CA SER A 12 5.27 0.43 5.23
C SER A 12 6.39 -0.12 4.38
N SER A 13 7.22 -1.00 4.94
CA SER A 13 8.32 -1.64 4.19
C SER A 13 8.45 -3.15 4.38
N HIS A 14 7.70 -3.68 5.34
CA HIS A 14 7.51 -5.11 5.59
C HIS A 14 6.17 -5.57 5.03
N GLY A 15 6.07 -6.86 4.68
CA GLY A 15 4.84 -7.48 4.17
C GLY A 15 3.62 -7.23 5.08
N PRO A 16 3.58 -7.76 6.31
CA PRO A 16 2.52 -7.45 7.27
C PRO A 16 2.26 -5.95 7.46
N GLY A 17 3.33 -5.15 7.43
CA GLY A 17 3.27 -3.70 7.54
C GLY A 17 2.39 -3.02 6.48
N GLY A 18 2.20 -3.63 5.30
CA GLY A 18 1.29 -3.11 4.28
C GLY A 18 -0.17 -3.08 4.75
N VAL A 19 -0.64 -4.17 5.37
CA VAL A 19 -1.98 -4.21 5.98
C VAL A 19 -2.06 -3.31 7.20
N ALA A 20 -1.02 -3.32 8.03
CA ALA A 20 -0.92 -2.44 9.20
C ALA A 20 -1.05 -0.95 8.82
N ALA A 21 -0.43 -0.52 7.72
CA ALA A 21 -0.45 0.88 7.30
C ALA A 21 -1.87 1.38 6.99
N VAL A 22 -2.67 0.55 6.33
CA VAL A 22 -4.07 0.87 6.04
C VAL A 22 -4.90 0.92 7.34
N ASN A 23 -4.67 -0.03 8.26
CA ASN A 23 -5.28 0.00 9.59
C ASN A 23 -4.88 1.24 10.41
N PHE A 24 -3.62 1.65 10.34
CA PHE A 24 -3.11 2.82 11.05
C PHE A 24 -3.73 4.10 10.51
N ALA A 25 -3.81 4.26 9.19
CA ALA A 25 -4.53 5.37 8.55
C ALA A 25 -6.00 5.41 9.00
N ALA A 26 -6.69 4.26 8.96
CA ALA A 26 -8.08 4.17 9.40
C ALA A 26 -8.27 4.53 10.88
N ASN A 27 -7.34 4.12 11.75
CA ASN A 27 -7.35 4.44 13.17
C ASN A 27 -7.10 5.93 13.44
N ILE A 28 -6.18 6.57 12.73
CA ILE A 28 -5.94 8.01 12.86
C ILE A 28 -7.22 8.78 12.58
N LEU A 29 -7.86 8.49 11.44
CA LEU A 29 -9.09 9.15 11.03
C LEU A 29 -10.25 8.87 12.01
N ARG A 30 -10.40 7.61 12.44
CA ARG A 30 -11.42 7.22 13.43
C ARG A 30 -11.22 7.92 14.78
N ALA A 31 -9.99 7.95 15.29
CA ALA A 31 -9.66 8.58 16.57
C ALA A 31 -9.83 10.10 16.51
N HIS A 32 -9.52 10.72 15.37
CA HIS A 32 -9.79 12.14 15.12
C HIS A 32 -11.28 12.46 15.24
N ALA A 33 -12.13 11.68 14.55
CA ALA A 33 -13.57 11.87 14.61
C ALA A 33 -14.15 11.62 16.01
N MET A 34 -13.79 10.51 16.64
CA MET A 34 -14.37 10.11 17.94
C MET A 34 -13.84 10.93 19.12
N GLY A 35 -12.54 11.23 19.13
CA GLY A 35 -11.86 11.86 20.26
C GLY A 35 -11.83 13.38 20.18
N TYR A 36 -11.85 13.94 18.97
CA TYR A 36 -11.68 15.38 18.74
C TYR A 36 -12.82 16.01 17.94
N GLY A 37 -13.82 15.24 17.52
CA GLY A 37 -14.99 15.75 16.79
C GLY A 37 -14.68 16.25 15.38
N GLY A 38 -13.51 15.92 14.84
CA GLY A 38 -13.12 16.30 13.49
C GLY A 38 -13.69 15.38 12.40
N SER A 39 -13.31 15.62 11.15
CA SER A 39 -13.75 14.80 10.01
C SER A 39 -12.57 14.26 9.22
N ASP A 40 -12.82 13.27 8.36
CA ASP A 40 -11.76 12.64 7.55
C ASP A 40 -11.08 13.67 6.62
N GLU A 41 -11.85 14.67 6.14
CA GLU A 41 -11.37 15.73 5.23
C GLU A 41 -10.39 16.71 5.91
N ASP A 42 -10.27 16.69 7.23
CA ASP A 42 -9.24 17.48 7.92
C ASP A 42 -7.82 16.93 7.66
N TYR A 43 -7.66 15.71 7.14
CA TYR A 43 -6.38 15.05 6.91
C TYR A 43 -5.98 14.99 5.44
N GLY A 44 -4.75 15.44 5.14
CA GLY A 44 -3.97 14.94 4.02
C GLY A 44 -3.28 13.64 4.42
N MET A 45 -3.87 12.50 4.09
CA MET A 45 -3.39 11.17 4.48
C MET A 45 -2.75 10.43 3.29
N ILE A 46 -1.49 10.02 3.44
CA ILE A 46 -0.77 9.20 2.46
C ILE A 46 -0.36 7.88 3.11
N VAL A 47 -0.74 6.77 2.50
CA VAL A 47 -0.22 5.43 2.82
C VAL A 47 0.83 5.04 1.78
N CYS A 48 2.04 4.68 2.21
CA CYS A 48 3.14 4.32 1.32
C CYS A 48 3.41 2.82 1.35
N PHE A 49 3.40 2.21 0.15
CA PHE A 49 3.82 0.83 -0.08
C PHE A 49 5.21 0.82 -0.73
N ARG A 50 6.21 0.34 0.00
CA ARG A 50 7.59 0.21 -0.50
C ARG A 50 8.21 -1.12 -0.08
N HIS A 51 9.29 -1.48 -0.75
CA HIS A 51 10.04 -2.69 -0.41
C HIS A 51 9.13 -3.94 -0.42
N ALA A 52 9.04 -4.68 0.69
CA ALA A 52 8.24 -5.90 0.78
C ALA A 52 6.73 -5.65 0.77
N SER A 53 6.26 -4.44 1.09
CA SER A 53 4.83 -4.09 1.02
C SER A 53 4.39 -3.58 -0.34
N ALA A 54 5.31 -3.33 -1.27
CA ALA A 54 4.98 -2.80 -2.60
C ALA A 54 3.88 -3.59 -3.35
N PRO A 55 3.79 -4.94 -3.26
CA PRO A 55 2.72 -5.71 -3.91
C PRO A 55 1.28 -5.28 -3.56
N TYR A 56 1.04 -4.72 -2.37
CA TYR A 56 -0.27 -4.22 -1.97
C TYR A 56 -0.76 -3.03 -2.80
N GLY A 57 0.13 -2.38 -3.55
CA GLY A 57 -0.19 -1.30 -4.47
C GLY A 57 -0.81 -1.75 -5.81
N PHE A 58 -1.01 -3.04 -6.04
CA PHE A 58 -1.58 -3.56 -7.30
C PHE A 58 -2.87 -4.35 -7.08
N ASN A 59 -3.77 -4.31 -8.05
CA ASN A 59 -5.08 -4.96 -7.97
C ASN A 59 -5.00 -6.50 -7.94
N SER A 60 -6.11 -7.16 -7.63
CA SER A 60 -6.17 -8.64 -7.58
C SER A 60 -5.79 -9.35 -8.90
N ALA A 61 -5.90 -8.70 -10.06
CA ALA A 61 -5.48 -9.32 -11.32
C ALA A 61 -3.96 -9.56 -11.34
N MET A 62 -3.17 -8.64 -10.78
CA MET A 62 -1.73 -8.80 -10.64
C MET A 62 -1.37 -9.82 -9.56
N TRP A 63 -2.11 -9.88 -8.45
CA TRP A 63 -1.93 -10.94 -7.44
C TRP A 63 -2.21 -12.33 -8.01
N LYS A 64 -3.24 -12.47 -8.85
CA LYS A 64 -3.54 -13.73 -9.52
C LYS A 64 -2.46 -14.14 -10.52
N LYS A 65 -1.90 -13.19 -11.26
CA LYS A 65 -0.91 -13.44 -12.32
C LYS A 65 0.52 -13.62 -11.79
N TYR A 66 0.91 -12.80 -10.82
CA TYR A 66 2.28 -12.68 -10.30
C TYR A 66 2.40 -13.08 -8.82
N GLY A 67 1.45 -13.91 -8.35
CA GLY A 67 1.31 -14.31 -6.95
C GLY A 67 2.58 -14.88 -6.33
N GLU A 68 3.39 -15.64 -7.07
CA GLU A 68 4.66 -16.18 -6.56
C GLU A 68 5.61 -15.08 -6.07
N VAL A 69 5.83 -14.04 -6.89
CA VAL A 69 6.71 -12.91 -6.52
C VAL A 69 6.06 -12.06 -5.43
N PHE A 70 4.75 -11.86 -5.48
CA PHE A 70 4.03 -11.03 -4.52
C PHE A 70 3.98 -11.68 -3.13
N VAL A 71 3.66 -12.97 -3.05
CA VAL A 71 3.69 -13.77 -1.82
C VAL A 71 5.11 -13.93 -1.32
N GLY A 72 6.10 -14.18 -2.19
CA GLY A 72 7.51 -14.25 -1.76
C GLY A 72 8.02 -12.97 -1.10
N ARG A 73 7.49 -11.80 -1.51
CA ARG A 73 7.81 -10.51 -0.89
C ARG A 73 7.02 -10.24 0.38
N THR A 74 5.71 -10.38 0.32
CA THR A 74 4.80 -10.00 1.41
C THR A 74 4.72 -11.04 2.51
N GLN A 75 5.06 -12.29 2.20
CA GLN A 75 4.92 -13.46 3.06
C GLN A 75 3.50 -13.67 3.59
N VAL A 76 2.49 -13.07 2.93
CA VAL A 76 1.09 -13.24 3.29
C VAL A 76 0.58 -14.58 2.74
N SER A 77 -0.21 -15.29 3.54
CA SER A 77 -0.81 -16.58 3.20
C SER A 77 -2.30 -16.59 3.51
N ASN A 78 -3.04 -17.48 2.85
CA ASN A 78 -4.40 -17.80 3.28
C ASN A 78 -4.38 -18.54 4.61
N SER A 79 -5.49 -18.53 5.34
CA SER A 79 -5.60 -19.22 6.65
C SER A 79 -5.40 -20.73 6.57
N ASP A 80 -5.62 -21.33 5.39
CA ASP A 80 -5.36 -22.74 5.10
C ASP A 80 -3.93 -23.01 4.63
N GLY A 81 -3.07 -21.98 4.60
CA GLY A 81 -1.68 -22.06 4.13
C GLY A 81 -1.51 -22.00 2.61
N SER A 82 -2.60 -21.94 1.84
CA SER A 82 -2.49 -21.83 0.39
C SER A 82 -2.00 -20.43 -0.05
N PRO A 83 -1.38 -20.31 -1.24
CA PRO A 83 -0.94 -19.01 -1.76
C PRO A 83 -2.10 -18.03 -1.95
N VAL A 84 -1.85 -16.77 -1.57
CA VAL A 84 -2.79 -15.67 -1.82
C VAL A 84 -2.83 -15.34 -3.31
N THR A 85 -4.04 -15.22 -3.87
CA THR A 85 -4.29 -14.95 -5.31
C THR A 85 -5.08 -13.66 -5.56
N VAL A 86 -5.41 -12.93 -4.50
CA VAL A 86 -6.15 -11.66 -4.52
C VAL A 86 -5.37 -10.64 -3.70
N ASN A 87 -5.53 -9.35 -3.96
CA ASN A 87 -4.94 -8.35 -3.07
C ASN A 87 -5.61 -8.46 -1.68
N PRO A 88 -4.86 -8.72 -0.60
CA PRO A 88 -5.43 -8.80 0.76
C PRO A 88 -6.21 -7.58 1.22
N LEU A 89 -5.98 -6.42 0.59
CA LEU A 89 -6.66 -5.17 0.87
C LEU A 89 -7.89 -4.91 -0.01
N GLU A 90 -8.30 -5.85 -0.87
CA GLU A 90 -9.54 -5.75 -1.66
C GLU A 90 -10.69 -6.59 -1.07
N ILE A 91 -10.40 -7.52 -0.15
CA ILE A 91 -11.40 -8.39 0.45
C ILE A 91 -11.63 -7.97 1.90
N GLU A 92 -12.87 -7.71 2.30
CA GLU A 92 -13.18 -7.29 3.68
C GLU A 92 -12.92 -8.41 4.72
N GLY A 93 -12.54 -8.01 5.93
CA GLY A 93 -12.48 -8.89 7.10
C GLY A 93 -11.40 -9.99 7.07
N THR A 94 -10.43 -9.91 6.16
CA THR A 94 -9.38 -10.94 5.98
C THR A 94 -7.98 -10.37 6.20
N TYR A 95 -6.99 -11.25 6.36
CA TYR A 95 -5.56 -10.95 6.49
C TYR A 95 -5.25 -9.83 7.50
N GLY A 96 -6.06 -9.70 8.55
CA GLY A 96 -5.90 -8.65 9.57
C GLY A 96 -6.31 -7.23 9.13
N ASN A 97 -6.94 -7.02 7.97
CA ASN A 97 -7.28 -5.69 7.46
C ASN A 97 -8.48 -5.01 8.15
N ARG A 98 -9.23 -5.74 9.00
CA ARG A 98 -10.37 -5.22 9.79
C ARG A 98 -11.41 -4.47 8.94
N SER A 99 -11.61 -4.91 7.70
CA SER A 99 -12.48 -4.28 6.68
C SER A 99 -12.04 -2.88 6.23
N ASN A 100 -10.82 -2.45 6.57
CA ASN A 100 -10.17 -1.30 5.96
C ASN A 100 -9.58 -1.73 4.61
N THR A 101 -10.44 -1.89 3.61
CA THR A 101 -10.02 -2.16 2.24
C THR A 101 -9.53 -0.89 1.56
N ILE A 102 -8.79 -1.05 0.45
CA ILE A 102 -8.39 0.05 -0.43
C ILE A 102 -9.59 0.91 -0.80
N GLU A 103 -10.68 0.30 -1.27
CA GLU A 103 -11.89 1.05 -1.65
C GLU A 103 -12.45 1.85 -0.47
N ASN A 104 -12.54 1.22 0.72
CA ASN A 104 -13.09 1.86 1.90
C ASN A 104 -12.23 3.04 2.36
N ILE A 105 -10.89 2.93 2.34
CA ILE A 105 -10.04 4.06 2.76
C ILE A 105 -9.90 5.15 1.70
N VAL A 106 -10.03 4.81 0.41
CA VAL A 106 -10.08 5.82 -0.67
C VAL A 106 -11.33 6.68 -0.55
N LYS A 107 -12.48 6.09 -0.20
CA LYS A 107 -13.72 6.85 0.09
C LYS A 107 -13.56 7.83 1.25
N ARG A 108 -12.59 7.59 2.14
CA ARG A 108 -12.21 8.46 3.27
C ARG A 108 -11.11 9.47 2.92
N GLY A 109 -10.76 9.61 1.64
CA GLY A 109 -9.77 10.58 1.17
C GLY A 109 -8.31 10.16 1.32
N VAL A 110 -8.02 8.89 1.64
CA VAL A 110 -6.64 8.40 1.72
C VAL A 110 -6.05 8.21 0.33
N HIS A 111 -4.83 8.71 0.12
CA HIS A 111 -4.04 8.49 -1.09
C HIS A 111 -2.95 7.45 -0.86
N PHE A 112 -2.52 6.77 -1.93
CA PHE A 112 -1.41 5.83 -1.88
C PHE A 112 -0.18 6.32 -2.62
N ALA A 113 1.00 6.09 -2.02
CA ALA A 113 2.28 6.20 -2.70
C ALA A 113 2.86 4.81 -2.97
N ILE A 114 3.18 4.52 -4.23
CA ILE A 114 3.78 3.24 -4.64
C ILE A 114 5.23 3.50 -5.03
N CYS A 115 6.17 2.80 -4.39
CA CYS A 115 7.60 2.98 -4.63
C CYS A 115 8.03 2.48 -6.01
N ASN A 116 8.38 3.38 -6.94
CA ASN A 116 8.75 3.02 -8.30
C ASN A 116 10.01 2.14 -8.38
N LEU A 117 11.02 2.38 -7.54
CA LEU A 117 12.19 1.48 -7.46
C LEU A 117 11.82 0.05 -7.05
N SER A 118 10.82 -0.11 -6.18
CA SER A 118 10.33 -1.45 -5.82
C SER A 118 9.54 -2.08 -6.96
N THR A 119 8.74 -1.30 -7.68
CA THR A 119 8.01 -1.75 -8.88
C THR A 119 8.97 -2.22 -9.97
N LEU A 120 10.01 -1.45 -10.29
CA LEU A 120 11.05 -1.83 -11.26
C LEU A 120 11.78 -3.12 -10.82
N GLY A 121 12.11 -3.23 -9.53
CA GLY A 121 12.71 -4.44 -8.97
C GLY A 121 11.80 -5.68 -9.10
N MET A 122 10.50 -5.53 -8.88
CA MET A 122 9.52 -6.60 -9.08
C MET A 122 9.35 -6.97 -10.55
N ALA A 123 9.25 -5.98 -11.44
CA ALA A 123 9.17 -6.21 -12.87
C ALA A 123 10.35 -7.02 -13.39
N GLY A 124 11.57 -6.68 -12.94
CA GLY A 124 12.76 -7.46 -13.29
C GLY A 124 12.77 -8.89 -12.74
N MET A 125 12.22 -9.13 -11.54
CA MET A 125 12.10 -10.49 -11.00
C MET A 125 11.08 -11.33 -11.77
N ILE A 126 9.90 -10.75 -12.04
CA ILE A 126 8.82 -11.40 -12.78
C ILE A 126 9.28 -11.73 -14.21
N ALA A 127 9.90 -10.77 -14.90
CA ALA A 127 10.43 -10.98 -16.25
C ALA A 127 11.41 -12.15 -16.32
N ARG A 128 12.27 -12.32 -15.31
CA ARG A 128 13.18 -13.48 -15.21
C ARG A 128 12.45 -14.80 -14.97
N SER A 129 11.33 -14.81 -14.23
CA SER A 129 10.57 -16.03 -13.96
C SER A 129 9.63 -16.43 -15.11
N THR A 130 9.29 -15.50 -16.00
CA THR A 130 8.37 -15.73 -17.13
C THR A 130 9.03 -15.67 -18.52
N ASP A 131 10.36 -15.51 -18.59
CA ASP A 131 11.10 -15.24 -19.84
C ASP A 131 10.53 -14.06 -20.64
N GLY A 132 10.08 -13.02 -19.91
CA GLY A 132 9.39 -11.84 -20.44
C GLY A 132 10.25 -10.57 -20.45
N SER A 133 9.65 -9.48 -20.94
CA SER A 133 10.25 -8.14 -20.90
C SER A 133 9.99 -7.46 -19.56
N SER A 134 11.05 -6.93 -18.92
CA SER A 134 10.90 -6.15 -17.68
C SER A 134 10.11 -4.86 -17.91
N ASP A 135 10.22 -4.24 -19.08
CA ASP A 135 9.51 -3.00 -19.39
C ASP A 135 8.01 -3.26 -19.59
N ASP A 136 7.66 -4.39 -20.23
CA ASP A 136 6.26 -4.78 -20.44
C ASP A 136 5.59 -5.12 -19.11
N VAL A 137 6.27 -5.87 -18.24
CA VAL A 137 5.77 -6.17 -16.89
C VAL A 137 5.64 -4.90 -16.07
N TYR A 138 6.62 -3.99 -16.16
CA TYR A 138 6.55 -2.71 -15.46
C TYR A 138 5.31 -1.92 -15.88
N GLN A 139 5.08 -1.79 -17.19
CA GLN A 139 3.92 -1.07 -17.70
C GLN A 139 2.61 -1.74 -17.27
N GLU A 140 2.53 -3.07 -17.31
CA GLU A 140 1.35 -3.79 -16.83
C GLU A 140 1.09 -3.56 -15.34
N LEU A 141 2.14 -3.55 -14.50
CA LEU A 141 2.01 -3.22 -13.08
C LEU A 141 1.51 -1.78 -12.88
N VAL A 142 2.00 -0.82 -13.66
CA VAL A 142 1.54 0.58 -13.61
C VAL A 142 0.07 0.69 -13.99
N ASP A 143 -0.36 0.02 -15.06
CA ASP A 143 -1.74 0.02 -15.55
C ASP A 143 -2.72 -0.65 -14.58
N ASN A 144 -2.20 -1.49 -13.66
CA ASN A 144 -2.99 -2.24 -12.68
C ASN A 144 -2.74 -1.78 -11.23
N ALA A 145 -2.29 -0.54 -11.05
CA ALA A 145 -2.18 0.07 -9.74
C ALA A 145 -3.55 0.25 -9.07
N VAL A 146 -3.56 0.23 -7.74
CA VAL A 146 -4.77 0.45 -6.94
C VAL A 146 -5.30 1.88 -7.11
N PRO A 147 -6.61 2.14 -6.94
CA PRO A 147 -7.17 3.48 -7.10
C PRO A 147 -6.57 4.49 -6.13
N ASN A 148 -6.63 5.77 -6.52
CA ASN A 148 -6.08 6.91 -5.75
C ASN A 148 -4.60 6.74 -5.37
N SER A 149 -3.82 6.08 -6.23
CA SER A 149 -2.40 5.87 -6.04
C SER A 149 -1.54 6.70 -6.99
N HIS A 150 -0.30 6.95 -6.55
CA HIS A 150 0.71 7.62 -7.33
C HIS A 150 2.04 6.88 -7.22
N PHE A 151 2.67 6.61 -8.37
CA PHE A 151 4.05 6.13 -8.39
C PHE A 151 4.99 7.27 -8.00
N VAL A 152 5.70 7.09 -6.90
CA VAL A 152 6.74 8.02 -6.44
C VAL A 152 8.11 7.49 -6.85
N ALA A 153 9.06 8.37 -7.15
CA ALA A 153 10.39 7.96 -7.60
C ALA A 153 11.03 6.89 -6.68
N ALA A 154 10.94 7.08 -5.36
CA ALA A 154 11.22 6.07 -4.35
C ALA A 154 10.37 6.35 -3.09
N GLY A 155 9.87 5.30 -2.43
CA GLY A 155 9.07 5.45 -1.21
C GLY A 155 9.82 6.13 -0.06
N VAL A 156 11.12 5.83 0.10
CA VAL A 156 11.98 6.49 1.09
C VAL A 156 12.17 7.99 0.79
N LEU A 157 12.26 8.36 -0.49
CA LEU A 157 12.33 9.77 -0.90
C LEU A 157 10.98 10.45 -0.69
N ALA A 158 9.87 9.77 -0.97
CA ALA A 158 8.54 10.31 -0.69
C ALA A 158 8.35 10.61 0.79
N ALA A 159 8.85 9.74 1.69
CA ALA A 159 8.82 9.97 3.13
C ALA A 159 9.61 11.23 3.52
N THR A 160 10.85 11.39 3.03
CA THR A 160 11.65 12.59 3.38
C THR A 160 11.01 13.87 2.84
N ARG A 161 10.48 13.86 1.61
CA ARG A 161 9.77 15.01 1.05
C ARG A 161 8.47 15.31 1.77
N ALA A 162 7.69 14.29 2.14
CA ALA A 162 6.47 14.48 2.92
C ALA A 162 6.76 15.22 4.24
N GLN A 163 7.85 14.88 4.93
CA GLN A 163 8.25 15.58 6.16
C GLN A 163 8.62 17.04 5.91
N GLU A 164 9.30 17.37 4.80
CA GLU A 164 9.56 18.77 4.40
C GLU A 164 8.27 19.55 4.16
N TYR A 165 7.20 18.89 3.74
CA TYR A 165 5.84 19.44 3.60
C TYR A 165 4.98 19.34 4.86
N GLY A 166 5.58 19.05 6.02
CA GLY A 166 4.89 19.03 7.32
C GLY A 166 4.02 17.80 7.57
N TYR A 167 4.25 16.69 6.86
CA TYR A 167 3.60 15.42 7.19
C TYR A 167 4.25 14.79 8.42
N SER A 168 3.43 14.41 9.40
CA SER A 168 3.87 13.50 10.46
C SER A 168 4.21 12.14 9.85
N PHE A 169 5.35 11.57 10.23
CA PHE A 169 5.78 10.26 9.77
C PHE A 169 5.34 9.17 10.76
N MET A 170 4.81 8.07 10.23
CA MET A 170 4.51 6.86 11.00
C MET A 170 5.00 5.65 10.22
N TYR A 171 5.81 4.81 10.86
CA TYR A 171 6.23 3.54 10.28
C TYR A 171 5.29 2.42 10.77
N ALA A 172 4.52 1.88 9.85
CA ALA A 172 3.64 0.76 10.10
C ALA A 172 4.41 -0.55 10.02
N THR A 173 4.51 -1.20 11.17
CA THR A 173 5.07 -2.53 11.34
C THR A 173 4.08 -3.37 12.10
N GLU A 174 3.94 -4.62 11.70
CA GLU A 174 3.22 -5.68 12.39
C GLU A 174 4.00 -6.97 12.16
N GLU A 175 3.84 -7.91 13.06
CA GLU A 175 4.31 -9.29 12.91
C GLU A 175 3.06 -10.19 12.82
N TRP A 176 3.15 -11.27 12.04
CA TRP A 176 2.08 -12.28 11.96
C TRP A 176 2.33 -13.39 12.98
#